data_AF-A0A318S0B1-F1
#
_entry.id   AF-A0A318S0B1-F1
#
_cell.length_a   1.000
_cell.length_b   1.000
_cell.length_c   1.000
_cell.angle_alpha   90.00
_cell.angle_beta   90.00
_cell.angle_gamma   90.00
#
_symmetry.space_group_name_H-M   'P 1'
#
loop_
_entity.id
_entity.type
_entity.pdbx_description
1 polymer ?
#
loop_
_entity_poly.entity_id
_entity_poly.type
_entity_poly.pdbx_seq_one_letter_code
_entity_poly.pdbx_strand_id
1 'polypeptide(L)' 'MLRDTHKGREIVVKRVQVPGQAVGSRRPPPGTGWKITWGGVDVTGRVVRSGTWTEQTLMDRAKEVL' A
#
# COMPACT_ATOMS: atom_id res chain seq x y z
N MET A 1 -3.86 -9.94 -3.11
CA MET A 1 -3.64 -9.73 -1.65
C MET A 1 -2.49 -10.60 -1.27
N LEU A 2 -1.35 -10.01 -0.89
CA LEU A 2 -0.17 -10.74 -0.46
C LEU A 2 -0.11 -10.81 1.07
N ARG A 3 0.45 -11.91 1.57
CA ARG A 3 0.72 -12.13 2.99
C ARG A 3 2.12 -12.72 3.13
N ASP A 4 2.84 -12.29 4.15
CA ASP A 4 4.19 -12.74 4.47
C ASP A 4 4.39 -12.65 6.00
N THR A 5 5.46 -13.24 6.52
CA THR A 5 5.83 -13.16 7.94
C THR A 5 7.17 -12.46 8.04
N HIS A 6 7.21 -11.31 8.71
CA HIS A 6 8.42 -10.54 8.93
C HIS A 6 8.61 -10.24 10.42
N LYS A 7 9.80 -10.55 10.93
CA LYS A 7 10.16 -10.40 12.35
C LYS A 7 9.13 -11.06 13.30
N GLY A 8 8.61 -12.22 12.91
CA GLY A 8 7.63 -12.98 13.71
C GLY A 8 6.21 -12.40 13.72
N ARG A 9 5.89 -11.43 12.85
CA ARG A 9 4.56 -10.84 12.70
C ARG A 9 4.08 -10.92 11.25
N GLU A 10 2.78 -11.09 11.06
CA GLU A 10 2.18 -11.12 9.72
C GLU A 10 2.27 -9.73 9.07
N ILE A 11 2.79 -9.66 7.85
CA ILE A 11 2.65 -8.53 6.94
C ILE A 11 1.58 -8.88 5.92
N VAL A 12 0.65 -7.97 5.70
CA VAL A 12 -0.41 -8.09 4.69
C VAL A 12 -0.36 -6.89 3.78
N VAL A 13 -0.25 -7.14 2.47
CA VAL A 13 -0.27 -6.10 1.42
C VAL A 13 -1.54 -6.27 0.58
N LYS A 14 -2.37 -5.24 0.56
CA LYS A 14 -3.62 -5.20 -0.20
C LYS A 14 -3.58 -4.10 -1.25
N ARG A 15 -3.94 -4.44 -2.48
CA ARG A 15 -4.24 -3.44 -3.51
C ARG A 15 -5.50 -2.71 -3.09
N VAL A 16 -5.45 -1.39 -3.05
CA VAL A 16 -6.59 -0.55 -2.73
C VAL A 16 -6.79 0.50 -3.81
N GLN A 17 -8.05 0.79 -4.11
CA GLN A 17 -8.37 1.90 -4.98
C GLN A 17 -8.34 3.18 -4.15
N VAL A 18 -7.43 4.07 -4.51
CA VAL A 18 -7.28 5.35 -3.82
C VAL A 18 -8.19 6.33 -4.54
N PRO A 19 -9.18 6.94 -3.87
CA PRO A 19 -9.98 7.96 -4.51
C PRO A 19 -9.03 9.04 -5.05
N GLY A 20 -9.21 9.40 -6.31
CA GLY A 20 -8.50 10.54 -6.87
C GLY A 20 -8.88 11.75 -6.02
N GLN A 21 -7.91 12.29 -5.27
CA GLN A 21 -8.12 13.53 -4.54
C GLN A 21 -8.40 14.62 -5.56
N ALA A 22 -9.59 15.23 -5.48
CA ALA A 22 -9.93 16.37 -6.31
C ALA A 22 -8.97 17.52 -5.98
N VAL A 23 -8.31 18.04 -7.00
CA VAL A 23 -7.49 19.26 -6.91
C VAL A 23 -8.15 20.28 -7.83
N GLY A 24 -8.86 21.25 -7.27
CA GLY A 24 -9.72 22.18 -8.00
C GLY A 24 -10.99 21.53 -8.55
N SER A 25 -11.43 21.95 -9.75
CA SER A 25 -12.65 21.48 -10.43
C SER A 25 -12.49 20.14 -11.18
N ARG A 26 -11.28 19.55 -11.18
CA ARG A 26 -11.03 18.22 -11.76
C ARG A 26 -10.81 17.20 -10.65
N ARG A 27 -11.69 16.21 -10.58
CA ARG A 27 -11.42 14.97 -9.85
C ARG A 27 -10.54 14.09 -10.73
N PRO A 28 -9.27 13.82 -10.38
CA PRO A 28 -8.49 12.84 -11.13
C PRO A 28 -9.17 11.46 -11.01
N PRO A 29 -8.99 10.60 -12.03
CA PRO A 29 -9.50 9.24 -11.96
C PRO A 29 -8.93 8.54 -10.71
N PRO A 30 -9.68 7.60 -10.11
CA PRO A 30 -9.19 6.83 -8.98
C PRO A 30 -7.86 6.16 -9.33
N GLY A 31 -6.86 6.32 -8.47
CA GLY A 31 -5.57 5.69 -8.62
C GLY A 31 -5.57 4.28 -8.05
N THR A 32 -4.68 3.42 -8.54
CA THR A 32 -4.31 2.21 -7.81
C THR A 32 -3.27 2.57 -6.75
N GLY A 33 -3.51 2.20 -5.50
CA GLY A 33 -2.53 2.25 -4.42
C GLY A 33 -2.49 0.94 -3.65
N TRP A 34 -1.73 0.93 -2.56
CA TRP A 34 -1.52 -0.26 -1.74
C TRP A 34 -1.60 0.09 -0.26
N LYS A 35 -2.19 -0.82 0.51
CA LYS A 35 -2.36 -0.76 1.96
C LYS A 35 -1.51 -1.87 2.60
N ILE A 36 -0.74 -1.53 3.62
CA ILE A 36 0.16 -2.45 4.34
C ILE A 36 -0.34 -2.57 5.79
N THR A 37 -0.51 -3.81 6.25
CA THR A 37 -0.85 -4.12 7.65
C THR A 37 0.25 -4.97 8.26
N TRP A 38 0.68 -4.68 9.49
CA TRP A 38 1.69 -5.44 10.22
C TRP A 38 1.18 -5.85 11.60
N GLY A 39 1.12 -7.16 11.87
CA GLY A 39 0.56 -7.70 13.12
C GLY A 39 -0.89 -7.24 13.37
N GLY A 40 -1.67 -7.04 12.31
CA GLY A 40 -3.04 -6.50 12.38
C GLY A 40 -3.15 -4.97 12.46
N VAL A 41 -2.04 -4.25 12.60
CA VAL A 41 -2.01 -2.78 12.65
C VAL A 41 -1.83 -2.20 11.25
N ASP A 42 -2.70 -1.26 10.87
CA ASP A 42 -2.54 -0.50 9.64
C ASP A 42 -1.35 0.45 9.76
N VAL A 43 -0.28 0.15 9.03
CA VAL A 43 0.96 0.95 9.01
C VAL A 43 1.02 1.84 7.76
N THR A 44 -0.09 1.97 7.04
CA THR A 44 -0.19 2.73 5.78
C THR A 44 -0.18 4.24 6.06
N GLY A 45 0.90 4.76 6.63
CA GLY A 45 1.10 6.21 6.82
C GLY A 45 1.33 6.97 5.52
N ARG A 46 1.64 6.27 4.42
CA ARG A 46 1.81 6.81 3.08
C ARG A 46 1.25 5.83 2.08
N VAL A 47 0.05 6.11 1.58
CA VAL A 47 -0.41 5.51 0.33
C VAL A 47 0.67 5.77 -0.72
N VAL A 48 1.38 4.72 -1.14
CA VAL A 48 2.41 4.85 -2.19
C VAL A 48 1.65 5.11 -3.50
N ARG A 49 1.65 6.37 -3.93
CA ARG A 49 1.07 6.77 -5.22
C ARG A 49 1.93 6.14 -6.33
N SER A 50 1.38 5.09 -6.93
CA SER A 50 1.63 4.56 -8.28
C SER A 50 2.90 5.03 -8.99
N GLY A 51 3.97 4.26 -8.85
CA GLY A 51 4.71 3.76 -10.01
C GLY A 51 4.24 2.33 -10.33
N THR A 52 4.80 1.69 -11.36
CA THR A 52 4.67 0.24 -11.67
C THR A 52 5.35 -0.62 -10.60
N TRP A 53 4.93 -0.49 -9.34
CA TRP A 53 5.41 -1.36 -8.28
C TRP A 53 4.70 -2.69 -8.40
N THR A 54 5.48 -3.76 -8.54
CA THR A 54 4.95 -5.12 -8.48
C THR A 54 4.55 -5.43 -7.04
N GLU A 55 3.68 -6.44 -6.86
CA GLU A 55 3.31 -6.94 -5.52
C GLU A 55 4.54 -7.33 -4.68
N GLN A 56 5.59 -7.87 -5.33
CA GLN A 56 6.84 -8.24 -4.69
C GLN A 56 7.64 -7.01 -4.24
N THR A 57 7.81 -6.01 -5.11
CA THR A 57 8.55 -4.78 -4.78
C THR A 57 7.90 -4.02 -3.62
N LEU A 58 6.57 -4.11 -3.49
CA LEU A 58 5.83 -3.55 -2.35
C LEU A 58 6.05 -4.33 -1.07
N MET A 59 6.10 -5.67 -1.16
CA MET A 59 6.41 -6.50 0.00
C MET A 59 7.83 -6.22 0.50
N ASP A 60 8.79 -6.08 -0.41
CA ASP A 60 10.18 -5.76 -0.06
C ASP A 60 10.26 -4.38 0.61
N ARG A 61 9.57 -3.38 0.03
CA ARG A 61 9.51 -2.04 0.62
C ARG A 61 8.75 -1.99 1.95
N ALA A 62 7.72 -2.83 2.11
CA ALA A 62 7.00 -2.99 3.38
C ALA A 62 7.93 -3.53 4.46
N LYS A 63 8.79 -4.50 4.13
CA LYS A 63 9.81 -5.05 5.04
C LYS A 63 10.91 -4.04 5.37
N GLU A 64 11.25 -3.12 4.46
CA GLU A 64 12.24 -2.06 4.75
C GLU A 64 11.75 -1.00 5.74
N VAL A 65 10.44 -0.75 5.80
CA VAL A 65 9.85 0.28 6.68
C VAL A 65 9.33 -0.28 8.01
N LEU A 66 9.39 -1.60 8.21
CA LEU A 66 8.95 -2.34 9.41
C LEU A 66 10.15 -2.96 10.14
#